data_AF-A0A965A1W2-F1
#
_entry.id   AF-A0A965A1W2-F1
#
_cell.length_a   1.000
_cell.length_b   1.000
_cell.length_c   1.000
_cell.angle_alpha   90.00
_cell.angle_beta   90.00
_cell.angle_gamma   90.00
#
_symmetry.space_group_name_H-M   'P 1'
#
loop_
_entity.id
_entity.type
_entity.pdbx_description
1 polymer ?
#
loop_
_entity_poly.entity_id
_entity_poly.type
_entity_poly.pdbx_seq_one_letter_code
_entity_poly.pdbx_strand_id
1 'polypeptide(L)'
;MEELILAGRVSVNGTPAHIGQRILHSDQVKVNGKPIRIRVAPPPVRILAYHKPSGEIVTRDDPQQRITVFKKLPPVRFGRWIAVGRLDMNTEGLLLFTTSGELANRLMHPRSQVEREYAVRILGELSAEGREQLLSGVTLEDGPAKFESIEDAGGEGANRWVRVVITEGRNREVRRMFESVGLTVSRLIRIRYGQVALPSGLRRGQAVDLAETEVQSLCQSVGLRVAGQDQARGQGPRRGSNSRNSRPPNKGPRRPGAQEWHSPSSVARVQADDRPLIDDEDLSQPHPDDEWQPSGPDAHLSHLGGGMKKRPQGPKKPNPLQTSWGAAKPAGASLSAPQRPDGGNRNKPRGGRPGRKPGFKGRKGP
;
A
#
# COMPACT_ATOMS: atom_id res chain seq x y z
N MET A 1 -4.87 13.98 18.58
CA MET A 1 -5.26 13.15 19.75
C MET A 1 -4.67 13.75 21.01
N GLU A 2 -3.36 13.98 21.08
CA GLU A 2 -2.71 14.64 22.23
C GLU A 2 -3.30 16.03 22.52
N GLU A 3 -3.54 16.85 21.50
CA GLU A 3 -4.25 18.13 21.66
C GLU A 3 -5.65 17.98 22.27
N LEU A 4 -6.38 16.91 21.93
CA LEU A 4 -7.70 16.65 22.51
C LEU A 4 -7.60 16.25 23.98
N ILE A 5 -6.53 15.55 24.37
CA ILE A 5 -6.26 15.17 25.75
C ILE A 5 -5.91 16.44 26.56
N LEU A 6 -5.00 17.27 26.05
CA LEU A 6 -4.64 18.56 26.66
C LEU A 6 -5.84 19.50 26.82
N ALA A 7 -6.73 19.52 25.84
CA ALA A 7 -7.97 20.30 25.88
C ALA A 7 -9.06 19.71 26.81
N GLY A 8 -8.77 18.64 27.56
CA GLY A 8 -9.73 17.98 28.46
C GLY A 8 -10.89 17.30 27.74
N ARG A 9 -10.81 17.12 26.42
CA ARG A 9 -11.88 16.58 25.57
C ARG A 9 -11.90 15.05 25.54
N VAL A 10 -10.99 14.39 26.25
CA VAL A 10 -10.91 12.94 26.36
C VAL A 10 -11.07 12.55 27.82
N SER A 11 -11.98 11.62 28.11
CA SER A 11 -12.18 11.08 29.46
C SER A 11 -12.09 9.56 29.45
N VAL A 12 -11.46 8.98 30.46
CA VAL A 12 -11.40 7.54 30.72
C VAL A 12 -12.14 7.26 32.03
N ASN A 13 -13.15 6.40 31.99
CA ASN A 13 -13.97 6.03 33.16
C ASN A 13 -14.58 7.24 33.89
N GLY A 14 -14.89 8.31 33.15
CA GLY A 14 -15.47 9.55 33.69
C GLY A 14 -14.45 10.61 34.12
N THR A 15 -13.16 10.27 34.18
CA THR A 15 -12.09 11.22 34.57
C THR A 15 -11.35 11.76 33.34
N PRO A 16 -10.99 13.05 33.29
CA PRO A 16 -10.15 13.60 32.22
C PRO A 16 -8.87 12.79 32.03
N ALA A 17 -8.54 12.47 30.79
CA ALA A 17 -7.34 11.71 30.45
C ALA A 17 -6.09 12.59 30.54
N HIS A 18 -4.93 11.99 30.82
CA HIS A 18 -3.63 12.65 30.72
C HIS A 18 -2.74 12.00 29.66
N ILE A 19 -1.74 12.74 29.16
CA ILE A 19 -0.81 12.23 28.16
C ILE A 19 0.00 11.08 28.76
N GLY A 20 0.10 9.97 28.03
CA GLY A 20 0.81 8.76 28.47
C GLY A 20 -0.04 7.79 29.29
N GLN A 21 -1.29 8.14 29.62
CA GLN A 21 -2.20 7.25 30.33
C GLN A 21 -2.46 5.96 29.53
N ARG A 22 -2.23 4.81 30.17
CA ARG A 22 -2.56 3.50 29.60
C ARG A 22 -4.01 3.17 29.91
N ILE A 23 -4.71 2.60 28.93
CA ILE A 23 -6.11 2.17 29.05
C ILE A 23 -6.21 0.66 28.87
N LEU A 24 -7.16 0.05 29.58
CA LEU A 24 -7.54 -1.34 29.46
C LEU A 24 -8.76 -1.47 28.53
N HIS A 25 -9.00 -2.68 28.03
CA HIS A 25 -10.16 -2.97 27.18
C HIS A 25 -11.50 -2.82 27.91
N SER A 26 -11.48 -2.90 29.25
CA SER A 26 -12.64 -2.67 30.12
C SER A 26 -12.96 -1.20 30.33
N ASP A 27 -12.04 -0.29 29.97
CA ASP A 27 -12.23 1.13 30.25
C ASP A 27 -13.25 1.77 29.31
N GLN A 28 -14.05 2.68 29.85
CA GLN A 28 -14.97 3.51 29.08
C GLN A 28 -14.28 4.80 28.66
N VAL A 29 -13.88 4.86 27.39
CA VAL A 29 -13.28 6.08 26.83
C VAL A 29 -14.33 6.89 26.10
N LYS A 30 -14.40 8.19 26.41
CA LYS A 30 -15.21 9.17 25.67
C LYS A 30 -14.32 10.24 25.07
N VAL A 31 -14.62 10.66 23.84
CA VAL A 31 -13.97 11.80 23.18
C VAL A 31 -15.06 12.78 22.77
N ASN A 32 -14.95 14.04 23.20
CA ASN A 32 -16.01 15.05 23.08
C ASN A 32 -17.36 14.53 23.62
N GLY A 33 -17.33 13.83 24.76
CA GLY A 33 -18.52 13.22 25.37
C GLY A 33 -19.06 11.97 24.67
N LYS A 34 -18.59 11.62 23.46
CA LYS A 34 -19.04 10.45 22.71
C LYS A 34 -18.23 9.21 23.10
N PRO A 35 -18.88 8.10 23.53
CA PRO A 35 -18.17 6.88 23.89
C PRO A 35 -17.53 6.23 22.66
N ILE A 36 -16.28 5.81 22.81
CA ILE A 36 -15.53 5.05 21.81
C ILE A 36 -15.47 3.60 22.25
N ARG A 37 -15.86 2.68 21.36
CA ARG A 37 -15.71 1.24 21.60
C ARG A 37 -14.24 0.83 21.46
N ILE A 38 -13.63 0.47 22.58
CA ILE A 38 -12.32 -0.18 22.60
C ILE A 38 -12.53 -1.66 22.31
N ARG A 39 -11.70 -2.23 21.43
CA ARG A 39 -11.81 -3.64 21.04
C ARG A 39 -10.87 -4.49 21.84
N VAL A 40 -11.38 -5.63 22.31
CA VAL A 40 -10.63 -6.65 23.04
C VAL A 40 -9.51 -7.27 22.20
N ALA A 41 -9.72 -7.41 20.88
CA ALA A 41 -8.72 -7.92 19.96
C ALA A 41 -8.36 -6.87 18.89
N PRO A 42 -7.07 -6.65 18.61
CA PRO A 42 -6.66 -5.79 17.51
C PRO A 42 -7.16 -6.37 16.18
N PRO A 43 -7.60 -5.51 15.23
CA PRO A 43 -7.98 -5.98 13.90
C PRO A 43 -6.80 -6.65 13.19
N PRO A 44 -7.06 -7.57 12.24
CA PRO A 44 -6.00 -8.19 11.47
C PRO A 44 -5.15 -7.13 10.77
N VAL A 45 -3.84 -7.35 10.79
CA VAL A 45 -2.89 -6.47 10.11
C VAL A 45 -3.16 -6.57 8.62
N ARG A 46 -3.34 -5.42 7.98
CA ARG A 46 -3.42 -5.32 6.52
C ARG A 46 -2.19 -4.62 6.01
N ILE A 47 -1.75 -5.01 4.82
CA ILE A 47 -0.65 -4.37 4.10
C ILE A 47 -1.08 -4.18 2.65
N LEU A 48 -0.89 -2.96 2.13
CA LEU A 48 -1.03 -2.66 0.71
C LEU A 48 0.35 -2.50 0.08
N ALA A 49 0.54 -3.09 -1.10
CA ALA A 49 1.57 -2.68 -2.04
C ALA A 49 0.98 -1.60 -2.95
N TYR A 50 1.56 -0.41 -2.92
CA TYR A 50 1.19 0.69 -3.79
C TYR A 50 2.29 0.96 -4.82
N HIS A 51 1.94 1.02 -6.10
CA HIS A 51 2.86 1.47 -7.12
C HIS A 51 2.81 3.00 -7.24
N LYS A 52 3.57 3.69 -6.41
CA LYS A 52 3.60 5.16 -6.37
C LYS A 52 4.07 5.73 -7.72
N PRO A 53 3.28 6.63 -8.35
CA PRO A 53 3.74 7.38 -9.51
C PRO A 53 4.63 8.57 -9.11
N SER A 54 5.34 9.13 -10.08
CA SER A 54 6.00 10.43 -9.93
C SER A 54 4.95 11.54 -9.75
N GLY A 55 5.30 12.60 -9.03
CA GLY A 55 4.44 13.77 -8.77
C GLY A 55 3.57 13.67 -7.52
N GLU A 56 3.48 12.50 -6.88
CA GLU A 56 2.78 12.35 -5.60
C GLU A 56 3.74 12.46 -4.41
N ILE A 57 3.27 13.06 -3.30
CA ILE A 57 4.02 13.19 -2.05
C ILE A 57 3.54 12.25 -0.96
N VAL A 58 4.46 11.78 -0.13
CA VAL A 58 4.17 10.92 1.02
C VAL A 58 3.99 11.76 2.28
N THR A 59 2.85 12.44 2.37
CA THR A 59 2.39 13.16 3.57
C THR A 59 0.87 13.07 3.67
N ARG A 60 0.33 13.12 4.88
CA ARG A 60 -1.12 13.18 5.11
C ARG A 60 -1.67 14.58 4.91
N ASP A 61 -0.90 15.56 5.36
CA ASP A 61 -1.25 16.96 5.32
C ASP A 61 -0.15 17.69 4.57
N ASP A 62 -0.55 18.43 3.55
CA ASP A 62 0.34 19.23 2.72
C ASP A 62 -0.20 20.65 2.66
N PRO A 63 0.51 21.64 3.23
CA PRO A 63 0.08 23.04 3.19
C PRO A 63 -0.11 23.55 1.76
N GLN A 64 0.64 23.01 0.81
CA GLN A 64 0.59 23.37 -0.62
C GLN A 64 -0.47 22.60 -1.41
N GLN A 65 -1.27 21.76 -0.76
CA GLN A 65 -2.37 20.98 -1.35
C GLN A 65 -1.98 20.13 -2.57
N ARG A 66 -0.73 19.66 -2.63
CA ARG A 66 -0.23 18.77 -3.68
C ARG A 66 -0.91 17.40 -3.61
N ILE A 67 -0.73 16.59 -4.65
CA ILE A 67 -1.34 15.26 -4.71
C ILE A 67 -0.61 14.34 -3.73
N THR A 68 -1.35 13.81 -2.75
CA THR A 68 -0.79 12.88 -1.75
C THR A 68 -1.12 11.44 -2.10
N VAL A 69 -0.25 10.53 -1.70
CA VAL A 69 -0.42 9.08 -1.89
C VAL A 69 -1.65 8.50 -1.18
N PHE A 70 -2.20 9.21 -0.19
CA PHE A 70 -3.35 8.74 0.61
C PHE A 70 -4.70 8.93 -0.09
N LYS A 71 -4.80 9.86 -1.06
CA LYS A 71 -6.07 10.22 -1.71
C LYS A 71 -6.73 9.04 -2.46
N LYS A 72 -5.94 8.08 -2.94
CA LYS A 72 -6.40 6.96 -3.79
C LYS A 72 -6.46 5.61 -3.06
N LEU A 73 -6.21 5.57 -1.76
CA LEU A 73 -6.18 4.31 -1.01
C LEU A 73 -7.61 3.85 -0.66
N PRO A 74 -7.87 2.54 -0.65
CA PRO A 74 -9.18 2.01 -0.24
C PRO A 74 -9.48 2.41 1.21
N PRO A 75 -10.74 2.71 1.57
CA PRO A 75 -11.08 3.04 2.94
C PRO A 75 -10.82 1.84 3.87
N VAL A 76 -10.39 2.12 5.09
CA VAL A 76 -10.23 1.10 6.13
C VAL A 76 -11.38 1.24 7.12
N ARG A 77 -12.08 0.14 7.41
CA ARG A 77 -13.15 0.14 8.41
C ARG A 77 -12.64 0.52 9.81
N PHE A 78 -11.40 0.15 10.12
CA PHE A 78 -10.80 0.34 11.45
C PHE A 78 -9.35 0.78 11.33
N GLY A 79 -9.00 1.88 12.01
CA GLY A 79 -7.66 2.45 11.96
C GLY A 79 -7.45 3.32 10.72
N ARG A 80 -6.18 3.42 10.29
CA ARG A 80 -5.76 4.26 9.17
C ARG A 80 -4.55 3.65 8.46
N TRP A 81 -4.38 3.94 7.18
CA TRP A 81 -3.20 3.52 6.42
C TRP A 81 -1.95 4.28 6.84
N ILE A 82 -0.94 3.60 7.34
CA ILE A 82 0.36 4.18 7.71
C ILE A 82 1.34 3.83 6.60
N ALA A 83 1.99 4.84 6.01
CA ALA A 83 3.04 4.60 5.01
C ALA A 83 4.29 4.01 5.69
N VAL A 84 4.87 2.98 5.09
CA VAL A 84 6.16 2.41 5.51
C VAL A 84 7.27 3.13 4.77
N GLY A 85 7.86 4.11 5.45
CA GLY A 85 8.86 5.00 4.91
C GLY A 85 8.27 6.03 3.94
N ARG A 86 9.16 6.73 3.25
CA ARG A 86 8.80 7.73 2.25
C ARG A 86 9.49 7.43 0.93
N LEU A 87 8.90 7.94 -0.14
CA LEU A 87 9.53 8.08 -1.44
C LEU A 87 9.43 9.54 -1.84
N ASP A 88 10.48 10.08 -2.45
CA ASP A 88 10.46 11.45 -2.96
C ASP A 88 9.37 11.64 -4.01
N MET A 89 9.02 12.90 -4.26
CA MET A 89 8.02 13.27 -5.26
C MET A 89 8.35 12.66 -6.65
N ASN A 90 9.63 12.73 -7.05
CA ASN A 90 10.12 12.25 -8.35
C ASN A 90 10.56 10.78 -8.35
N THR A 91 10.34 10.06 -7.24
CA THR A 91 10.68 8.64 -7.12
C THR A 91 9.42 7.81 -7.25
N GLU A 92 9.50 6.79 -8.10
CA GLU A 92 8.41 5.87 -8.41
C GLU A 92 8.58 4.53 -7.67
N GLY A 93 7.57 3.69 -7.74
CA GLY A 93 7.67 2.26 -7.39
C GLY A 93 6.98 1.91 -6.08
N LEU A 94 7.41 0.80 -5.48
CA LEU A 94 6.76 0.17 -4.35
C LEU A 94 6.76 1.07 -3.11
N LEU A 95 5.57 1.40 -2.61
CA LEU A 95 5.35 1.99 -1.29
C LEU A 95 4.39 1.09 -0.52
N LEU A 96 4.81 0.62 0.65
CA LEU A 96 3.94 -0.19 1.49
C LEU A 96 3.09 0.71 2.38
N PHE A 97 1.83 0.32 2.58
CA PHE A 97 0.98 0.87 3.63
C PHE A 97 0.54 -0.22 4.56
N THR A 98 0.43 0.05 5.86
CA THR A 98 -0.09 -0.90 6.83
C THR A 98 -1.08 -0.26 7.79
N THR A 99 -2.00 -1.05 8.33
CA THR A 99 -2.88 -0.62 9.43
C THR A 99 -2.22 -0.73 10.80
N SER A 100 -1.05 -1.39 10.92
CA SER A 100 -0.32 -1.56 12.18
C SER A 100 0.85 -0.57 12.31
N GLY A 101 0.75 0.31 13.30
CA GLY A 101 1.83 1.25 13.60
C GLY A 101 3.11 0.58 14.09
N GLU A 102 2.98 -0.54 14.82
CA GLU A 102 4.13 -1.30 15.30
C GLU A 102 4.91 -1.93 14.13
N LEU A 103 4.20 -2.54 13.17
CA LEU A 103 4.82 -3.09 11.97
C LEU A 103 5.51 -2.00 11.14
N ALA A 104 4.84 -0.87 10.93
CA ALA A 104 5.43 0.26 10.22
C ALA A 104 6.72 0.73 10.90
N ASN A 105 6.69 0.89 12.23
CA ASN A 105 7.85 1.32 13.00
C ASN A 105 9.02 0.34 12.86
N ARG A 106 8.78 -0.96 13.03
CA ARG A 106 9.86 -1.96 12.90
C ARG A 106 10.44 -2.02 11.49
N LEU A 107 9.60 -1.95 10.46
CA LEU A 107 10.07 -1.92 9.06
C LEU A 107 10.86 -0.66 8.70
N MET A 108 10.63 0.45 9.39
CA MET A 108 11.32 1.73 9.16
C MET A 108 12.55 1.92 10.05
N HIS A 109 12.63 1.22 11.18
CA HIS A 109 13.68 1.45 12.17
C HIS A 109 15.06 1.04 11.61
N PRO A 110 16.11 1.89 11.72
CA PRO A 110 17.43 1.60 11.16
C PRO A 110 18.03 0.27 11.62
N ARG A 111 17.79 -0.12 12.89
CA ARG A 111 18.25 -1.40 13.46
C ARG A 111 17.72 -2.64 12.73
N SER A 112 16.61 -2.53 12.01
CA SER A 112 16.05 -3.68 11.28
C SER A 112 16.74 -3.91 9.93
N GLN A 113 17.57 -2.97 9.47
CA GLN A 113 18.38 -3.06 8.24
C GLN A 113 17.61 -3.64 7.04
N VAL A 114 16.33 -3.26 6.92
CA VAL A 114 15.45 -3.82 5.89
C VAL A 114 15.93 -3.33 4.53
N GLU A 115 16.32 -4.28 3.69
CA GLU A 115 16.79 -4.00 2.34
C GLU A 115 15.73 -3.30 1.48
N ARG A 116 16.21 -2.39 0.63
CA ARG A 116 15.44 -1.68 -0.37
C ARG A 116 16.17 -1.81 -1.69
N GLU A 117 15.49 -2.33 -2.69
CA GLU A 117 16.05 -2.50 -4.02
C GLU A 117 15.47 -1.46 -4.97
N TYR A 118 16.34 -0.81 -5.72
CA TYR A 118 15.98 0.22 -6.67
C TYR A 118 16.48 -0.15 -8.06
N ALA A 119 15.61 0.02 -9.06
CA ALA A 119 16.02 0.15 -10.46
C ALA A 119 16.31 1.63 -10.75
N VAL A 120 17.55 1.90 -11.14
CA VAL A 120 18.09 3.25 -11.34
C VAL A 120 18.47 3.39 -12.80
N ARG A 121 18.01 4.46 -13.45
CA ARG A 121 18.44 4.83 -14.80
C ARG A 121 19.44 5.97 -14.70
N ILE A 122 20.70 5.66 -14.92
CA ILE A 122 21.81 6.62 -14.92
C ILE A 122 22.06 7.16 -16.33
N LEU A 123 22.52 8.41 -16.41
CA LEU A 123 23.08 8.99 -17.63
C LEU A 123 24.59 8.78 -17.62
N GLY A 124 25.11 8.10 -18.64
CA GLY A 124 26.49 7.63 -18.69
C GLY A 124 26.65 6.16 -18.33
N GLU A 125 27.89 5.75 -18.15
CA GLU A 125 28.28 4.38 -17.81
C GLU A 125 28.93 4.36 -16.42
N LEU A 126 28.60 3.35 -15.62
CA LEU A 126 29.22 3.13 -14.33
C LEU A 126 30.57 2.44 -14.54
N SER A 127 31.67 3.17 -14.35
CA SER A 127 33.02 2.60 -14.44
C SER A 127 33.26 1.56 -13.34
N ALA A 128 34.25 0.70 -13.55
CA ALA A 128 34.65 -0.28 -12.54
C ALA A 128 35.11 0.40 -11.24
N GLU A 129 35.87 1.49 -11.33
CA GLU A 129 36.31 2.23 -10.13
C GLU A 129 35.13 2.87 -9.41
N GLY A 130 34.20 3.49 -10.15
CA GLY A 130 32.99 4.08 -9.56
C GLY A 130 32.11 3.03 -8.87
N ARG A 131 32.00 1.83 -9.46
CA ARG A 131 31.28 0.70 -8.84
C ARG A 131 31.93 0.27 -7.53
N GLU A 132 33.25 0.14 -7.51
CA GLU A 132 34.00 -0.24 -6.31
C GLU A 132 33.89 0.82 -5.21
N GLN A 133 33.95 2.10 -5.55
CA GLN A 133 33.73 3.20 -4.61
C GLN A 133 32.34 3.14 -3.97
N LEU A 134 31.29 2.88 -4.76
CA LEU A 134 29.93 2.78 -4.24
C LEU A 134 29.68 1.56 -3.35
N LEU A 135 30.42 0.46 -3.56
CA LEU A 135 30.34 -0.77 -2.76
C LEU A 135 31.19 -0.68 -1.47
N SER A 136 32.39 -0.08 -1.56
CA SER A 136 33.28 0.12 -0.42
C SER A 136 32.81 1.26 0.50
N GLY A 137 32.14 2.26 -0.07
CA GLY A 137 31.50 3.36 0.64
C GLY A 137 32.01 4.72 0.17
N VAL A 138 31.09 5.66 0.04
CA VAL A 138 31.35 7.06 -0.34
C VAL A 138 31.01 7.99 0.82
N THR A 139 31.68 9.12 0.92
CA THR A 139 31.38 10.15 1.93
C THR A 139 30.33 11.11 1.37
N LEU A 140 29.17 11.17 2.02
CA LEU A 140 28.13 12.16 1.73
C LEU A 140 28.14 13.25 2.82
N GLU A 141 27.41 14.34 2.59
CA GLU A 141 27.31 15.48 3.54
C GLU A 141 26.87 15.08 4.96
N ASP A 142 25.99 14.09 5.07
CA ASP A 142 25.42 13.57 6.31
C ASP A 142 26.11 12.28 6.81
N GLY A 143 27.29 11.93 6.26
CA GLY A 143 28.11 10.78 6.67
C GLY A 143 28.34 9.73 5.57
N PRO A 144 29.10 8.65 5.86
CA PRO A 144 29.39 7.59 4.91
C PRO A 144 28.12 6.85 4.46
N ALA A 145 28.11 6.36 3.22
CA ALA A 145 27.01 5.57 2.65
C ALA A 145 27.56 4.54 1.65
N LYS A 146 26.92 3.38 1.53
CA LYS A 146 27.33 2.33 0.59
C LYS A 146 26.13 1.55 0.05
N PHE A 147 26.31 0.93 -1.12
CA PHE A 147 25.36 -0.06 -1.62
C PHE A 147 25.78 -1.45 -1.15
N GLU A 148 24.80 -2.29 -0.83
CA GLU A 148 25.07 -3.70 -0.52
C GLU A 148 25.32 -4.51 -1.79
N SER A 149 24.65 -4.15 -2.88
CA SER A 149 24.89 -4.75 -4.20
C SER A 149 24.58 -3.76 -5.31
N ILE A 150 25.25 -3.96 -6.44
CA ILE A 150 25.07 -3.22 -7.69
C ILE A 150 25.07 -4.25 -8.82
N GLU A 151 24.01 -4.29 -9.62
CA GLU A 151 23.86 -5.21 -10.75
C GLU A 151 23.49 -4.44 -12.02
N ASP A 152 24.15 -4.75 -13.13
CA ASP A 152 23.83 -4.15 -14.42
C ASP A 152 22.53 -4.75 -14.96
N ALA A 153 21.57 -3.89 -15.34
CA ALA A 153 20.26 -4.29 -15.84
C ALA A 153 20.06 -3.91 -17.32
N GLY A 154 21.15 -3.64 -18.04
CA GLY A 154 21.16 -3.29 -19.46
C GLY A 154 20.87 -1.81 -19.73
N GLY A 155 20.57 -1.46 -20.98
CA GLY A 155 20.24 -0.09 -21.37
C GLY A 155 20.62 0.21 -22.81
N GLU A 156 20.03 1.28 -23.36
CA GLU A 156 20.21 1.71 -24.75
C GLU A 156 20.79 3.13 -24.80
N GLY A 157 21.73 3.35 -25.72
CA GLY A 157 22.40 4.63 -25.91
C GLY A 157 23.14 5.10 -24.65
N ALA A 158 23.04 6.40 -24.35
CA ALA A 158 23.71 7.01 -23.21
C ALA A 158 23.07 6.73 -21.84
N ASN A 159 21.95 5.99 -21.78
CA ASN A 159 21.27 5.68 -20.53
C ASN A 159 21.44 4.21 -20.18
N ARG A 160 21.84 3.93 -18.93
CA ARG A 160 22.02 2.57 -18.42
C ARG A 160 21.13 2.34 -17.21
N TRP A 161 20.58 1.14 -17.11
CA TRP A 161 19.84 0.67 -15.96
C TRP A 161 20.75 -0.14 -15.06
N VAL A 162 20.68 0.17 -13.77
CA VAL A 162 21.42 -0.50 -12.71
C VAL A 162 20.44 -0.83 -11.60
N ARG A 163 20.54 -2.03 -11.02
CA ARG A 163 19.83 -2.39 -9.78
C ARG A 163 20.78 -2.20 -8.62
N VAL A 164 20.29 -1.55 -7.57
CA VAL A 164 21.06 -1.32 -6.35
C VAL A 164 20.26 -1.71 -5.12
N VAL A 165 20.94 -2.27 -4.13
CA VAL A 165 20.36 -2.62 -2.83
C VAL A 165 20.97 -1.74 -1.75
N ILE A 166 20.12 -1.19 -0.87
CA ILE A 166 20.53 -0.38 0.27
C ILE A 166 19.69 -0.73 1.51
N THR A 167 20.29 -0.71 2.68
CA THR A 167 19.63 -1.04 3.97
C THR A 167 19.23 0.19 4.77
N GLU A 168 19.77 1.35 4.42
CA GLU A 168 19.40 2.68 4.92
C GLU A 168 18.36 3.39 4.01
N GLY A 169 17.99 4.59 4.40
CA GLY A 169 16.94 5.37 3.73
C GLY A 169 17.02 6.86 4.06
N ARG A 170 18.23 7.43 4.01
CA ARG A 170 18.46 8.86 4.19
C ARG A 170 17.88 9.65 3.02
N ASN A 171 17.75 10.97 3.20
CA ASN A 171 17.14 11.82 2.18
C ASN A 171 17.93 11.72 0.86
N ARG A 172 17.23 11.34 -0.22
CA ARG A 172 17.78 11.26 -1.60
C ARG A 172 19.08 10.46 -1.73
N GLU A 173 19.31 9.52 -0.83
CA GLU A 173 20.58 8.81 -0.66
C GLU A 173 21.11 8.16 -1.94
N VAL A 174 20.29 7.35 -2.62
CA VAL A 174 20.67 6.70 -3.88
C VAL A 174 21.15 7.72 -4.93
N ARG A 175 20.50 8.89 -5.02
CA ARG A 175 20.87 9.92 -6.00
C ARG A 175 22.21 10.56 -5.64
N ARG A 176 22.39 10.92 -4.38
CA ARG A 176 23.62 11.54 -3.87
C ARG A 176 24.83 10.62 -4.00
N MET A 177 24.63 9.31 -3.81
CA MET A 177 25.67 8.32 -4.05
C MET A 177 26.10 8.25 -5.53
N PHE A 178 25.16 8.19 -6.47
CA PHE A 178 25.55 8.25 -7.89
C PHE A 178 26.18 9.59 -8.28
N GLU A 179 25.69 10.70 -7.71
CA GLU A 179 26.27 12.04 -7.93
C GLU A 179 27.73 12.12 -7.43
N SER A 180 28.08 11.44 -6.33
CA SER A 180 29.45 11.45 -5.80
C SER A 180 30.48 10.77 -6.72
N VAL A 181 30.03 9.90 -7.62
CA VAL A 181 30.88 9.28 -8.67
C VAL A 181 30.69 9.95 -10.03
N GLY A 182 30.09 11.14 -10.08
CA GLY A 182 29.91 11.92 -11.31
C GLY A 182 28.75 11.46 -12.21
N LEU A 183 27.83 10.63 -11.71
CA LEU A 183 26.71 10.10 -12.49
C LEU A 183 25.38 10.76 -12.09
N THR A 184 24.56 11.07 -13.08
CA THR A 184 23.23 11.66 -12.85
C THR A 184 22.13 10.61 -12.93
N VAL A 185 21.24 10.58 -11.94
CA VAL A 185 20.08 9.68 -11.92
C VAL A 185 18.87 10.32 -12.63
N SER A 186 18.57 9.85 -13.84
CA SER A 186 17.42 10.31 -14.62
C SER A 186 16.09 9.71 -14.15
N ARG A 187 16.10 8.48 -13.64
CA ARG A 187 14.90 7.79 -13.14
C ARG A 187 15.24 6.85 -11.99
N LEU A 188 14.37 6.80 -11.00
CA LEU A 188 14.54 5.97 -9.80
C LEU A 188 13.21 5.29 -9.47
N ILE A 189 13.23 3.97 -9.39
CA ILE A 189 12.06 3.14 -9.10
C ILE A 189 12.41 2.18 -7.98
N ARG A 190 11.70 2.22 -6.85
CA ARG A 190 11.83 1.18 -5.83
C ARG A 190 11.09 -0.08 -6.29
N ILE A 191 11.81 -1.17 -6.47
CA ILE A 191 11.25 -2.43 -6.98
C ILE A 191 11.09 -3.50 -5.89
N ARG A 192 11.75 -3.35 -4.74
CA ARG A 192 11.59 -4.25 -3.58
C ARG A 192 11.74 -3.50 -2.26
N TYR A 193 11.00 -3.95 -1.24
CA TYR A 193 11.14 -3.52 0.16
C TYR A 193 11.08 -4.75 1.06
N GLY A 194 12.21 -5.11 1.65
CA GLY A 194 12.37 -6.37 2.39
C GLY A 194 12.04 -7.57 1.51
N GLN A 195 11.06 -8.37 1.95
CA GLN A 195 10.58 -9.55 1.23
C GLN A 195 9.51 -9.24 0.18
N VAL A 196 9.02 -8.00 0.09
CA VAL A 196 7.94 -7.62 -0.81
C VAL A 196 8.52 -6.99 -2.07
N ALA A 197 8.33 -7.66 -3.20
CA ALA A 197 8.64 -7.10 -4.51
C ALA A 197 7.44 -6.32 -5.08
N LEU A 198 7.72 -5.36 -5.95
CA LEU A 198 6.68 -4.65 -6.71
C LEU A 198 6.00 -5.67 -7.64
N PRO A 199 4.67 -5.93 -7.49
CA PRO A 199 4.00 -6.90 -8.34
C PRO A 199 4.05 -6.47 -9.81
N SER A 200 4.49 -7.37 -10.71
CA SER A 200 4.74 -7.06 -12.12
C SER A 200 3.51 -6.55 -12.88
N GLY A 201 2.32 -7.00 -12.49
CA GLY A 201 1.05 -6.56 -13.08
C GLY A 201 0.46 -5.28 -12.46
N LEU A 202 1.03 -4.74 -11.38
CA LEU A 202 0.47 -3.60 -10.68
C LEU A 202 0.77 -2.30 -11.42
N ARG A 203 -0.27 -1.64 -11.94
CA ARG A 203 -0.13 -0.37 -12.67
C ARG A 203 0.23 0.77 -11.72
N ARG A 204 0.93 1.77 -12.24
CA ARG A 204 1.23 3.01 -11.50
C ARG A 204 -0.05 3.66 -11.00
N GLY A 205 -0.04 4.13 -9.76
CA GLY A 205 -1.18 4.74 -9.10
C GLY A 205 -2.19 3.76 -8.53
N GLN A 206 -1.97 2.44 -8.63
CA GLN A 206 -2.84 1.41 -8.06
C GLN A 206 -2.22 0.78 -6.80
N ALA A 207 -3.10 0.31 -5.92
CA ALA A 207 -2.77 -0.45 -4.73
C ALA A 207 -3.38 -1.86 -4.82
N VAL A 208 -2.70 -2.83 -4.23
CA VAL A 208 -3.21 -4.20 -4.03
C VAL A 208 -2.95 -4.64 -2.59
N ASP A 209 -3.90 -5.34 -1.98
CA ASP A 209 -3.69 -6.00 -0.68
C ASP A 209 -2.71 -7.17 -0.86
N LEU A 210 -1.75 -7.28 0.07
CA LEU A 210 -0.89 -8.45 0.16
C LEU A 210 -1.68 -9.66 0.66
N ALA A 211 -1.28 -10.85 0.22
CA ALA A 211 -1.87 -12.08 0.71
C ALA A 211 -1.56 -12.26 2.21
N GLU A 212 -2.44 -12.96 2.93
CA GLU A 212 -2.29 -13.15 4.37
C GLU A 212 -0.96 -13.85 4.74
N THR A 213 -0.51 -14.80 3.91
CA THR A 213 0.78 -15.48 4.05
C THR A 213 1.96 -14.52 3.94
N GLU A 214 1.92 -13.57 3.01
CA GLU A 214 2.95 -12.54 2.83
C GLU A 214 2.96 -11.56 4.01
N VAL A 215 1.78 -11.17 4.51
CA VAL A 215 1.66 -10.33 5.71
C VAL A 215 2.27 -11.03 6.92
N GLN A 216 1.98 -12.32 7.10
CA GLN A 216 2.54 -13.11 8.19
C GLN A 216 4.06 -13.25 8.07
N SER A 217 4.58 -13.54 6.88
CA SER A 217 6.03 -13.61 6.62
C SER A 217 6.72 -12.29 6.93
N LEU A 218 6.13 -11.17 6.49
CA LEU A 218 6.70 -9.85 6.75
C LEU A 218 6.68 -9.50 8.24
N CYS A 219 5.61 -9.84 8.97
CA CYS A 219 5.56 -9.66 10.41
C CYS A 219 6.65 -10.49 11.12
N GLN A 220 6.81 -11.76 10.74
CA GLN A 220 7.83 -12.64 11.32
C GLN A 220 9.25 -12.13 11.05
N SER A 221 9.52 -11.60 9.86
CA SER A 221 10.84 -11.06 9.52
C SER A 221 11.31 -9.91 10.40
N VAL A 222 10.37 -9.17 11.01
CA VAL A 222 10.66 -8.11 11.99
C VAL A 222 10.34 -8.51 13.44
N GLY A 223 10.20 -9.82 13.70
CA GLY A 223 9.97 -10.37 15.04
C GLY A 223 8.59 -10.06 15.63
N LEU A 224 7.59 -9.74 14.80
CA LEU A 224 6.21 -9.56 15.24
C LEU A 224 5.47 -10.89 15.21
N ARG A 225 4.78 -11.20 16.30
CA ARG A 225 3.86 -12.33 16.36
C ARG A 225 2.48 -11.87 15.88
N VAL A 226 1.98 -12.49 14.82
CA VAL A 226 0.60 -12.26 14.36
C VAL A 226 -0.32 -13.11 15.24
N ALA A 227 -1.33 -12.47 15.84
CA ALA A 227 -2.34 -13.15 16.65
C ALA A 227 -3.06 -14.21 15.80
N GLY A 228 -3.00 -15.48 16.22
CA GLY A 228 -3.54 -16.63 15.48
C GLY A 228 -2.64 -17.88 15.51
N GLN A 229 -1.36 -17.74 15.87
CA GLN A 229 -0.41 -18.87 15.92
C GLN A 229 -0.50 -19.74 17.19
N ASP A 230 -1.20 -19.28 18.25
CA ASP A 230 -1.28 -20.02 19.51
C ASP A 230 -2.16 -21.29 19.44
N GLN A 231 -3.01 -21.45 18.42
CA GLN A 231 -3.83 -22.66 18.30
C GLN A 231 -3.15 -23.82 17.56
N ALA A 232 -2.10 -23.56 16.77
CA ALA A 232 -1.46 -24.60 15.95
C ALA A 232 -0.27 -25.30 16.64
N ARG A 233 0.33 -24.70 17.68
CA ARG A 233 1.44 -25.32 18.44
C ARG A 233 1.03 -26.08 19.70
N GLY A 234 -0.28 -26.14 20.01
CA GLY A 234 -0.81 -26.76 21.23
C GLY A 234 -1.36 -28.20 21.11
N GLN A 235 -1.38 -28.80 19.92
CA GLN A 235 -1.90 -30.17 19.74
C GLN A 235 -0.81 -31.10 19.19
N GLY A 236 0.13 -31.47 20.05
CA GLY A 236 0.89 -32.71 19.84
C GLY A 236 -0.05 -33.92 19.97
N PRO A 237 0.17 -35.02 19.23
CA PRO A 237 -0.69 -36.19 19.29
C PRO A 237 -0.56 -36.79 20.70
N ARG A 238 -1.66 -36.75 21.47
CA ARG A 238 -1.77 -37.53 22.72
C ARG A 238 -1.64 -39.00 22.34
N ARG A 239 -0.45 -39.57 22.56
CA ARG A 239 -0.19 -41.02 22.51
C ARG A 239 -1.23 -41.71 23.39
N GLY A 240 -2.10 -42.50 22.76
CA GLY A 240 -3.01 -43.40 23.46
C GLY A 240 -2.21 -44.42 24.26
N SER A 241 -2.33 -44.34 25.58
CA SER A 241 -1.94 -45.41 26.48
C SER A 241 -3.18 -46.27 26.71
N ASN A 242 -3.16 -47.42 26.06
CA ASN A 242 -4.10 -48.51 26.22
C ASN A 242 -3.77 -49.22 27.55
N SER A 243 -4.68 -49.20 28.52
CA SER A 243 -4.64 -50.15 29.64
C SER A 243 -6.05 -50.57 30.01
N ARG A 244 -6.43 -51.73 29.49
CA ARG A 244 -7.49 -52.59 30.02
C ARG A 244 -6.86 -53.39 31.16
N ASN A 245 -7.45 -53.36 32.37
CA ASN A 245 -7.96 -54.59 32.99
C ASN A 245 -8.61 -54.37 34.38
N SER A 246 -9.69 -55.14 34.59
CA SER A 246 -10.12 -55.76 35.85
C SER A 246 -10.88 -54.96 36.93
N ARG A 247 -12.21 -55.15 36.93
CA ARG A 247 -13.09 -55.26 38.12
C ARG A 247 -13.11 -56.75 38.59
N PRO A 248 -13.68 -57.19 39.75
CA PRO A 248 -14.87 -56.69 40.48
C PRO A 248 -14.77 -56.86 42.05
N PRO A 249 -15.84 -57.13 42.84
CA PRO A 249 -16.84 -56.18 43.39
C PRO A 249 -17.02 -56.29 44.94
N ASN A 250 -17.71 -55.33 45.60
CA ASN A 250 -18.55 -55.68 46.76
C ASN A 250 -19.71 -54.70 47.04
N LYS A 251 -20.78 -55.28 47.57
CA LYS A 251 -22.17 -54.85 47.84
C LYS A 251 -22.26 -53.95 49.11
N GLY A 252 -22.99 -52.82 49.10
CA GLY A 252 -24.40 -52.67 49.55
C GLY A 252 -24.49 -52.00 50.95
N PRO A 253 -25.64 -51.50 51.47
CA PRO A 253 -26.98 -51.36 50.89
C PRO A 253 -27.58 -49.92 50.95
N ARG A 254 -28.88 -49.81 50.66
CA ARG A 254 -29.68 -48.65 50.20
C ARG A 254 -30.51 -47.91 51.30
N ARG A 255 -30.69 -46.58 51.12
CA ARG A 255 -31.93 -45.71 51.18
C ARG A 255 -32.75 -45.58 52.50
N PRO A 256 -33.77 -44.68 52.61
CA PRO A 256 -34.14 -43.42 51.88
C PRO A 256 -34.69 -42.24 52.76
N GLY A 257 -35.01 -41.08 52.15
CA GLY A 257 -35.98 -40.06 52.65
C GLY A 257 -35.48 -38.62 52.44
N ALA A 258 -35.95 -37.81 51.48
CA ALA A 258 -37.25 -37.12 51.31
C ALA A 258 -37.33 -35.74 52.05
N GLN A 259 -37.97 -34.77 51.36
CA GLN A 259 -38.44 -33.42 51.79
C GLN A 259 -37.40 -32.29 51.63
N GLU A 260 -37.47 -31.41 50.61
CA GLU A 260 -38.55 -30.45 50.27
C GLU A 260 -38.82 -29.46 51.41
N TRP A 261 -38.27 -28.24 51.30
CA TRP A 261 -38.63 -27.10 52.13
C TRP A 261 -38.81 -25.85 51.28
N HIS A 262 -40.04 -25.37 51.33
CA HIS A 262 -40.55 -24.15 50.74
C HIS A 262 -40.06 -22.89 51.45
N SER A 263 -39.97 -21.81 50.67
CA SER A 263 -39.98 -20.42 51.13
C SER A 263 -41.18 -20.11 52.03
N PRO A 264 -41.06 -19.08 52.89
CA PRO A 264 -42.18 -18.20 53.17
C PRO A 264 -41.89 -16.77 52.72
N SER A 265 -42.85 -16.26 51.96
CA SER A 265 -43.15 -14.85 51.79
C SER A 265 -43.45 -14.18 53.13
N SER A 266 -43.00 -12.94 53.31
CA SER A 266 -43.70 -11.97 54.14
C SER A 266 -43.50 -10.54 53.61
N VAL A 267 -44.62 -10.00 53.17
CA VAL A 267 -45.07 -8.60 53.20
C VAL A 267 -44.31 -7.66 54.14
N ALA A 268 -43.89 -6.51 53.62
CA ALA A 268 -44.04 -5.21 54.30
C ALA A 268 -43.98 -4.05 53.27
N ARG A 269 -44.91 -3.11 53.43
CA ARG A 269 -45.23 -1.96 52.58
C ARG A 269 -45.21 -0.74 53.50
N VAL A 270 -44.32 0.23 53.29
CA VAL A 270 -44.34 1.64 53.77
C VAL A 270 -43.33 2.37 52.86
N GLN A 271 -43.63 3.32 51.97
CA GLN A 271 -44.36 4.60 51.98
C GLN A 271 -43.52 5.80 52.49
N ALA A 272 -43.33 6.75 51.56
CA ALA A 272 -43.20 8.20 51.70
C ALA A 272 -41.87 8.86 52.14
N ASP A 273 -41.48 9.82 51.28
CA ASP A 273 -40.96 11.17 51.53
C ASP A 273 -39.61 11.39 52.24
N ASP A 274 -38.67 12.02 51.52
CA ASP A 274 -38.30 13.42 51.78
C ASP A 274 -37.30 13.97 50.74
N ARG A 275 -37.66 15.12 50.15
CA ARG A 275 -36.80 16.04 49.39
C ARG A 275 -36.44 17.23 50.29
N PRO A 276 -35.33 17.93 50.01
CA PRO A 276 -35.37 19.39 49.89
C PRO A 276 -34.78 19.79 48.51
N LEU A 277 -35.41 20.59 47.65
CA LEU A 277 -35.81 22.02 47.74
C LEU A 277 -34.69 22.92 48.29
N ILE A 278 -33.92 23.50 47.37
CA ILE A 278 -33.25 24.79 47.54
C ILE A 278 -33.64 25.63 46.33
N ASP A 279 -34.06 26.85 46.63
CA ASP A 279 -34.81 27.79 45.81
C ASP A 279 -34.01 28.47 44.70
N ASP A 280 -34.77 28.89 43.69
CA ASP A 280 -34.44 29.79 42.59
C ASP A 280 -34.39 31.26 43.04
N GLU A 281 -33.84 32.08 42.12
CA GLU A 281 -33.89 33.55 42.01
C GLU A 281 -32.71 34.35 42.61
N ASP A 282 -31.88 34.95 41.75
CA ASP A 282 -32.04 36.39 41.42
C ASP A 282 -31.13 36.87 40.26
N LEU A 283 -31.78 37.56 39.31
CA LEU A 283 -31.36 38.67 38.44
C LEU A 283 -30.01 38.73 37.69
N SER A 284 -30.14 38.73 36.36
CA SER A 284 -29.64 39.73 35.41
C SER A 284 -28.54 40.72 35.85
N GLN A 285 -27.37 40.64 35.19
CA GLN A 285 -26.69 41.77 34.56
C GLN A 285 -25.56 41.28 33.62
N PRO A 286 -25.39 41.88 32.43
CA PRO A 286 -24.27 41.59 31.53
C PRO A 286 -23.04 42.41 31.94
N HIS A 287 -21.87 41.77 32.07
CA HIS A 287 -20.62 42.49 32.27
C HIS A 287 -19.95 42.78 30.92
N PRO A 288 -19.40 43.98 30.70
CA PRO A 288 -18.81 44.42 29.44
C PRO A 288 -17.41 43.81 29.29
N ASP A 289 -17.02 43.56 28.04
CA ASP A 289 -15.74 44.00 27.45
C ASP A 289 -15.69 43.46 26.01
N ASP A 290 -16.24 44.31 25.12
CA ASP A 290 -15.82 44.44 23.72
C ASP A 290 -14.36 44.89 23.70
N GLU A 291 -13.55 44.35 22.77
CA GLU A 291 -12.63 45.12 21.92
C GLU A 291 -11.63 44.19 21.21
N TRP A 292 -11.94 43.78 19.97
CA TRP A 292 -11.13 44.15 18.79
C TRP A 292 -11.69 43.51 17.50
N GLN A 293 -12.45 44.31 16.76
CA GLN A 293 -12.51 44.26 15.30
C GLN A 293 -12.24 45.68 14.79
N PRO A 294 -11.42 45.86 13.75
CA PRO A 294 -11.59 46.97 12.83
C PRO A 294 -12.38 46.51 11.60
N SER A 295 -13.63 46.97 11.54
CA SER A 295 -14.45 47.02 10.33
C SER A 295 -14.09 48.30 9.55
N GLY A 296 -13.74 48.16 8.27
CA GLY A 296 -13.50 49.27 7.34
C GLY A 296 -14.47 49.23 6.15
N PRO A 297 -14.71 50.37 5.48
CA PRO A 297 -15.94 50.62 4.75
C PRO A 297 -15.80 50.24 3.27
N ASP A 298 -16.04 48.97 2.94
CA ASP A 298 -16.20 48.54 1.53
C ASP A 298 -17.19 47.37 1.40
N ALA A 299 -18.18 47.33 2.28
CA ALA A 299 -19.27 46.37 2.20
C ALA A 299 -20.57 47.12 1.90
N HIS A 300 -20.79 47.47 0.62
CA HIS A 300 -22.10 47.50 -0.03
C HIS A 300 -21.93 48.00 -1.47
N LEU A 301 -22.27 47.16 -2.47
CA LEU A 301 -22.95 47.59 -3.70
C LEU A 301 -23.47 46.36 -4.44
N SER A 302 -24.79 46.28 -4.52
CA SER A 302 -25.54 45.39 -5.40
C SER A 302 -25.97 46.16 -6.66
N HIS A 303 -26.07 45.44 -7.78
CA HIS A 303 -26.81 45.78 -9.02
C HIS A 303 -26.29 46.85 -9.99
N LEU A 304 -25.56 46.39 -11.02
CA LEU A 304 -25.74 46.74 -12.44
C LEU A 304 -25.43 45.43 -13.22
N GLY A 305 -26.37 44.74 -13.87
CA GLY A 305 -27.12 45.18 -15.04
C GLY A 305 -26.36 44.80 -16.32
N GLY A 306 -26.71 43.67 -16.97
CA GLY A 306 -26.22 43.36 -18.32
C GLY A 306 -26.21 41.88 -18.69
N GLY A 307 -27.32 41.38 -19.25
CA GLY A 307 -27.32 40.09 -19.96
C GLY A 307 -26.63 40.22 -21.33
N MET A 308 -25.83 39.23 -21.72
CA MET A 308 -25.44 39.05 -23.13
C MET A 308 -25.05 37.60 -23.46
N LYS A 309 -25.97 36.95 -24.18
CA LYS A 309 -25.81 36.02 -25.32
C LYS A 309 -24.81 34.85 -25.24
N LYS A 310 -25.40 33.65 -25.28
CA LYS A 310 -24.81 32.38 -25.76
C LYS A 310 -24.04 32.60 -27.08
N ARG A 311 -22.77 32.20 -27.12
CA ARG A 311 -22.00 32.06 -28.37
C ARG A 311 -22.11 30.63 -28.93
N PRO A 312 -22.02 30.45 -30.26
CA PRO A 312 -22.32 29.18 -30.93
C PRO A 312 -21.16 28.19 -30.80
N GLN A 313 -21.50 26.90 -30.85
CA GLN A 313 -20.55 25.79 -30.96
C GLN A 313 -19.81 25.86 -32.31
N GLY A 314 -18.49 26.01 -32.25
CA GLY A 314 -17.58 25.73 -33.37
C GLY A 314 -17.19 24.25 -33.43
N PRO A 315 -16.77 23.75 -34.61
CA PRO A 315 -16.73 22.32 -34.90
C PRO A 315 -15.65 21.57 -34.09
N LYS A 316 -16.01 20.37 -33.62
CA LYS A 316 -15.14 19.43 -32.91
C LYS A 316 -13.91 19.09 -33.76
N LYS A 317 -12.72 19.36 -33.23
CA LYS A 317 -11.47 18.76 -33.72
C LYS A 317 -11.45 17.28 -33.36
N PRO A 318 -11.13 16.36 -34.28
CA PRO A 318 -11.06 14.93 -33.98
C PRO A 318 -9.82 14.58 -33.15
N ASN A 319 -10.01 13.61 -32.28
CA ASN A 319 -9.06 13.08 -31.29
C ASN A 319 -8.02 12.17 -31.99
N PRO A 320 -6.70 12.39 -31.87
CA PRO A 320 -5.70 11.66 -32.66
C PRO A 320 -5.32 10.27 -32.10
N LEU A 321 -6.16 9.62 -31.30
CA LEU A 321 -5.88 8.31 -30.70
C LEU A 321 -7.04 7.31 -30.79
N GLN A 322 -7.89 7.43 -31.80
CA GLN A 322 -8.84 6.40 -32.17
C GLN A 322 -8.67 6.02 -33.64
N THR A 323 -7.81 5.03 -33.89
CA THR A 323 -7.98 4.12 -35.03
C THR A 323 -7.91 2.70 -34.51
N SER A 324 -9.10 2.10 -34.48
CA SER A 324 -9.38 0.71 -34.21
C SER A 324 -8.79 -0.19 -35.29
N TRP A 325 -8.29 -1.33 -34.83
CA TRP A 325 -8.02 -2.52 -35.61
C TRP A 325 -9.26 -2.97 -36.38
N GLY A 326 -9.10 -3.22 -37.68
CA GLY A 326 -10.10 -3.86 -38.54
C GLY A 326 -9.42 -4.89 -39.43
N ALA A 327 -9.59 -6.16 -39.09
CA ALA A 327 -9.18 -7.29 -39.91
C ALA A 327 -10.29 -7.61 -40.93
N ALA A 328 -9.93 -7.70 -42.21
CA ALA A 328 -10.80 -8.24 -43.25
C ALA A 328 -10.02 -9.26 -44.11
N LYS A 329 -10.72 -10.33 -44.47
CA LYS A 329 -10.30 -11.58 -45.13
C LYS A 329 -9.82 -11.42 -46.58
N PRO A 330 -9.17 -12.45 -47.17
CA PRO A 330 -8.49 -12.35 -48.46
C PRO A 330 -9.34 -12.79 -49.66
N ALA A 331 -9.08 -12.22 -50.83
CA ALA A 331 -9.46 -12.77 -52.14
C ALA A 331 -8.43 -12.40 -53.23
N GLY A 332 -7.78 -13.45 -53.76
CA GLY A 332 -7.38 -13.75 -55.14
C GLY A 332 -6.89 -12.70 -56.14
N ALA A 333 -5.72 -13.04 -56.74
CA ALA A 333 -5.32 -12.89 -58.16
C ALA A 333 -5.13 -11.46 -58.71
N SER A 334 -4.09 -11.09 -59.47
CA SER A 334 -3.05 -11.81 -60.21
C SER A 334 -2.02 -10.79 -60.76
N LEU A 335 -0.90 -11.32 -61.25
CA LEU A 335 0.01 -10.79 -62.29
C LEU A 335 1.19 -9.88 -61.90
N SER A 336 2.36 -10.34 -62.39
CA SER A 336 3.52 -9.58 -62.86
C SER A 336 4.70 -9.38 -61.90
N ALA A 337 5.65 -10.32 -61.96
CA ALA A 337 7.09 -10.10 -61.79
C ALA A 337 7.67 -9.36 -63.02
N PRO A 338 8.99 -9.06 -63.18
CA PRO A 338 10.15 -9.42 -62.33
C PRO A 338 11.26 -8.33 -62.20
N GLN A 339 12.24 -8.53 -61.30
CA GLN A 339 13.68 -8.57 -61.66
C GLN A 339 14.60 -8.79 -60.44
N ARG A 340 15.52 -9.76 -60.61
CA ARG A 340 16.74 -10.00 -59.83
C ARG A 340 17.91 -10.00 -60.84
N PRO A 341 19.11 -9.51 -60.48
CA PRO A 341 20.33 -9.76 -61.23
C PRO A 341 21.02 -11.03 -60.70
N ASP A 342 21.63 -11.84 -61.58
CA ASP A 342 23.09 -11.86 -61.80
C ASP A 342 23.55 -13.12 -62.56
N GLY A 343 24.59 -12.96 -63.39
CA GLY A 343 25.53 -14.04 -63.74
C GLY A 343 25.34 -14.82 -65.06
N GLY A 344 26.25 -14.56 -66.03
CA GLY A 344 27.03 -15.67 -66.62
C GLY A 344 26.79 -16.12 -68.08
N ASN A 345 27.25 -15.32 -69.03
CA ASN A 345 28.11 -15.64 -70.20
C ASN A 345 27.84 -16.83 -71.19
N ARG A 346 28.07 -16.49 -72.47
CA ARG A 346 28.52 -17.28 -73.66
C ARG A 346 27.52 -17.90 -74.65
N ASN A 347 27.58 -17.32 -75.85
CA ASN A 347 27.61 -17.87 -77.22
C ASN A 347 26.42 -18.66 -77.81
N LYS A 348 25.80 -18.00 -78.81
CA LYS A 348 25.03 -18.52 -79.96
C LYS A 348 25.96 -19.31 -80.93
N PRO A 349 25.48 -20.20 -81.83
CA PRO A 349 24.46 -19.83 -82.83
C PRO A 349 23.51 -20.93 -83.39
N ARG A 350 22.53 -20.42 -84.17
CA ARG A 350 21.80 -21.00 -85.31
C ARG A 350 20.97 -22.30 -85.15
N GLY A 351 19.67 -22.13 -85.44
CA GLY A 351 19.00 -22.90 -86.50
C GLY A 351 18.05 -24.03 -86.06
N GLY A 352 16.90 -24.11 -86.74
CA GLY A 352 16.20 -25.38 -86.94
C GLY A 352 14.98 -25.66 -86.05
N ARG A 353 13.81 -25.49 -86.64
CA ARG A 353 12.49 -25.98 -86.18
C ARG A 353 12.33 -27.47 -86.62
N PRO A 354 11.22 -28.16 -86.33
CA PRO A 354 10.81 -28.82 -85.09
C PRO A 354 10.61 -30.35 -85.27
N GLY A 355 10.45 -31.13 -84.19
CA GLY A 355 10.14 -32.56 -84.34
C GLY A 355 9.75 -33.31 -83.07
N ARG A 356 8.44 -33.60 -82.96
CA ARG A 356 7.77 -34.80 -82.40
C ARG A 356 8.39 -35.60 -81.23
N LYS A 357 7.57 -35.69 -80.16
CA LYS A 357 7.22 -36.83 -79.26
C LYS A 357 7.52 -38.24 -79.83
N PRO A 358 7.65 -39.35 -79.05
CA PRO A 358 6.74 -39.71 -77.93
C PRO A 358 7.26 -40.66 -76.81
N GLY A 359 6.42 -40.81 -75.76
CA GLY A 359 6.20 -42.02 -74.94
C GLY A 359 7.39 -42.62 -74.16
N PHE A 360 7.25 -43.54 -73.20
CA PHE A 360 6.11 -44.23 -72.61
C PHE A 360 6.68 -45.09 -71.43
N LYS A 361 5.94 -45.16 -70.31
CA LYS A 361 5.80 -46.25 -69.31
C LYS A 361 7.02 -46.98 -68.69
N GLY A 362 6.88 -47.25 -67.38
CA GLY A 362 7.40 -48.47 -66.73
C GLY A 362 7.88 -48.23 -65.30
N ARG A 363 7.01 -48.22 -64.27
CA ARG A 363 6.53 -49.33 -63.41
C ARG A 363 7.60 -50.06 -62.56
N LYS A 364 7.31 -50.08 -61.25
CA LYS A 364 7.55 -51.09 -60.20
C LYS A 364 8.93 -51.26 -59.54
N GLY A 365 8.88 -51.05 -58.21
CA GLY A 365 9.45 -51.90 -57.16
C GLY A 365 10.85 -51.52 -56.70
N PRO A 366 11.29 -51.95 -55.52
CA PRO A 366 10.57 -52.61 -54.42
C PRO A 366 9.90 -51.67 -53.42
#